data_AF-A0A349HFP0-F1
#
_entry.id   AF-A0A349HFP0-F1
#
_cell.length_a   1.000
_cell.length_b   1.000
_cell.length_c   1.000
_cell.angle_alpha   90.00
_cell.angle_beta   90.00
_cell.angle_gamma   90.00
#
_symmetry.space_group_name_H-M   'P 1'
#
loop_
_entity.id
_entity.type
_entity.pdbx_description
1 polymer ?
#
loop_
_entity_poly.entity_id
_entity_poly.type
_entity_poly.pdbx_seq_one_letter_code
_entity_poly.pdbx_strand_id
1 'polypeptide(L)'
;MKFIPKISIKFSFKKVIGCFFLFLAGLILGAFLFMPWEIAWSQAFKLADSKISKATIQWGDFVSAGPFSFEVTNVYVTTNKGLTVTVPQLGVSLGFSPLLEVRVKTGPTLTARLFQAKSLTIGGGVDLAKFIQMDGLGGKVRITSDIGFPEWGVPPRTGSLVVRSDAVEIPGGMVAEDVSVNAVLAGKQLQLNSFSCGQPIPVAAKGSATLDWKILPNSSYTISGTTTFGTTERQFSKSGQLNKYLKF
;
A
#
# COMPACT_ATOMS: atom_id res chain seq x y z
N MET A 1 -22.81 -79.57 17.38
CA MET A 1 -22.09 -78.61 18.24
C MET A 1 -21.82 -77.35 17.43
N LYS A 2 -22.36 -76.19 17.83
CA LYS A 2 -22.19 -74.91 17.11
C LYS A 2 -20.87 -74.25 17.53
N PHE A 3 -19.97 -74.04 16.58
CA PHE A 3 -18.78 -73.20 16.75
C PHE A 3 -19.22 -71.74 16.88
N ILE A 4 -19.01 -71.12 18.04
CA ILE A 4 -19.12 -69.67 18.21
C ILE A 4 -17.68 -69.13 18.24
N PRO A 5 -17.20 -68.47 17.18
CA PRO A 5 -15.90 -67.82 17.22
C PRO A 5 -15.99 -66.60 18.15
N LYS A 6 -15.23 -66.63 19.26
CA LYS A 6 -14.96 -65.43 20.06
C LYS A 6 -14.11 -64.48 19.22
N ILE A 7 -14.75 -63.59 18.47
CA ILE A 7 -14.11 -62.46 17.81
C ILE A 7 -13.64 -61.51 18.90
N SER A 8 -12.36 -61.62 19.27
CA SER A 8 -11.68 -60.65 20.14
C SER A 8 -11.41 -59.39 19.33
N ILE A 9 -12.32 -58.43 19.39
CA ILE A 9 -12.09 -57.09 18.85
C ILE A 9 -11.11 -56.39 19.80
N LYS A 10 -9.81 -56.45 19.50
CA LYS A 10 -8.79 -55.63 20.16
C LYS A 10 -9.00 -54.16 19.76
N PHE A 11 -9.90 -53.48 20.46
CA PHE A 11 -10.13 -52.04 20.34
C PHE A 11 -8.86 -51.28 20.79
N SER A 12 -8.06 -50.80 19.84
CA SER A 12 -6.95 -49.93 20.15
C SER A 12 -7.46 -48.50 20.32
N PHE A 13 -7.62 -48.06 21.57
CA PHE A 13 -8.11 -46.72 21.94
C PHE A 13 -7.34 -45.59 21.22
N LYS A 14 -6.04 -45.78 20.99
CA LYS A 14 -5.18 -44.87 20.20
C LYS A 14 -5.62 -44.72 18.74
N LYS A 15 -6.11 -45.80 18.10
CA LYS A 15 -6.62 -45.75 16.72
C LYS A 15 -7.96 -45.02 16.64
N VAL A 16 -8.85 -45.25 17.60
CA VAL A 16 -10.15 -44.56 17.67
C VAL A 16 -9.96 -43.06 17.87
N ILE A 17 -9.07 -42.66 18.79
CA ILE A 17 -8.72 -41.26 19.01
C ILE A 17 -8.08 -40.64 17.76
N GLY A 18 -7.13 -41.33 17.12
CA GLY A 18 -6.50 -40.84 15.88
C GLY A 18 -7.50 -40.64 14.74
N CYS A 19 -8.40 -41.60 14.52
CA CYS A 19 -9.46 -41.47 13.53
C CYS A 19 -10.46 -40.35 13.85
N PHE A 20 -10.78 -40.15 15.14
CA PHE A 20 -11.63 -39.05 15.57
C PHE A 20 -10.99 -37.68 15.30
N PHE A 21 -9.70 -37.50 15.61
CA PHE A 21 -8.99 -36.26 15.30
C PHE A 21 -8.86 -36.01 13.79
N LEU A 22 -8.65 -37.05 12.99
CA LEU A 22 -8.65 -36.93 11.52
C LEU A 22 -10.02 -36.53 10.98
N PHE A 23 -11.09 -37.14 11.49
CA PHE A 23 -12.46 -36.77 11.14
C PHE A 23 -12.78 -35.32 11.54
N LEU A 24 -12.42 -34.93 12.77
CA LEU A 24 -12.61 -33.57 13.26
C LEU A 24 -11.82 -32.55 12.44
N ALA A 25 -10.56 -32.87 12.10
CA ALA A 25 -9.75 -32.03 11.21
C ALA A 25 -10.38 -31.89 9.82
N GLY A 26 -10.91 -32.98 9.26
CA GLY A 26 -11.65 -32.94 7.99
C GLY A 26 -12.91 -32.10 8.06
N LEU A 27 -13.65 -32.17 9.17
CA LEU A 27 -14.86 -31.38 9.39
C LEU A 27 -14.54 -29.89 9.56
N ILE A 28 -13.51 -29.56 10.34
CA ILE A 28 -13.02 -28.18 10.51
C ILE A 28 -12.53 -27.62 9.17
N LEU A 29 -11.77 -28.41 8.40
CA LEU A 29 -11.29 -28.00 7.08
C LEU A 29 -12.46 -27.77 6.12
N GLY A 30 -13.46 -28.66 6.13
CA GLY A 30 -14.69 -28.48 5.36
C GLY A 30 -15.43 -27.21 5.76
N ALA A 31 -15.72 -27.03 7.05
CA ALA A 31 -16.39 -25.82 7.55
C ALA A 31 -15.63 -24.54 7.20
N PHE A 32 -14.30 -24.56 7.25
CA PHE A 32 -13.44 -23.44 6.88
C PHE A 32 -13.51 -23.13 5.38
N LEU A 33 -13.47 -24.15 4.51
CA LEU A 33 -13.52 -23.94 3.05
C LEU A 33 -14.90 -23.45 2.58
N PHE A 34 -15.97 -23.88 3.23
CA PHE A 34 -17.35 -23.51 2.88
C PHE A 34 -17.90 -22.34 3.71
N MET A 35 -17.08 -21.72 4.57
CA MET A 35 -17.48 -20.52 5.29
C MET A 35 -17.75 -19.38 4.30
N PRO A 36 -18.81 -18.57 4.48
CA PRO A 36 -19.05 -17.39 3.66
C PRO A 36 -18.03 -16.30 3.98
N TRP A 37 -16.83 -16.40 3.38
CA TRP A 37 -15.70 -15.52 3.62
C TRP A 37 -16.01 -14.05 3.35
N GLU A 38 -16.93 -13.75 2.43
CA GLU A 38 -17.43 -12.39 2.17
C GLU A 38 -18.00 -11.74 3.44
N ILE A 39 -18.75 -12.49 4.25
CA ILE A 39 -19.34 -11.99 5.50
C ILE A 39 -18.23 -11.75 6.53
N ALA A 40 -17.26 -12.66 6.64
CA ALA A 40 -16.12 -12.51 7.54
C ALA A 40 -15.29 -11.27 7.21
N TRP A 41 -14.98 -11.04 5.93
CA TRP A 41 -14.27 -9.84 5.49
C TRP A 41 -15.10 -8.58 5.68
N SER A 42 -16.39 -8.58 5.36
CA SER A 42 -17.28 -7.44 5.63
C SER A 42 -17.28 -7.02 7.10
N GLN A 43 -17.29 -7.99 8.03
CA GLN A 43 -17.15 -7.71 9.46
C GLN A 43 -15.77 -7.15 9.81
N ALA A 44 -14.69 -7.68 9.22
CA ALA A 44 -13.35 -7.14 9.40
C ALA A 44 -13.23 -5.69 8.92
N PHE A 45 -13.87 -5.33 7.79
CA PHE A 45 -13.93 -3.95 7.30
C PHE A 45 -14.67 -3.02 8.27
N LYS A 46 -15.83 -3.45 8.81
CA LYS A 46 -16.56 -2.68 9.83
C LYS A 46 -15.73 -2.45 11.10
N LEU A 47 -14.99 -3.47 11.53
CA LEU A 47 -14.07 -3.36 12.66
C LEU A 47 -12.88 -2.43 12.36
N ALA A 48 -12.39 -2.41 11.12
CA ALA A 48 -11.34 -1.48 10.69
C ALA A 48 -11.86 -0.03 10.63
N ASP A 49 -13.03 0.20 10.04
CA ASP A 49 -13.68 1.51 9.94
C ASP A 49 -13.89 2.12 11.33
N SER A 50 -14.43 1.34 12.29
CA SER A 50 -14.62 1.83 13.67
C SER A 50 -13.33 2.21 14.41
N LYS A 51 -12.16 1.71 13.97
CA LYS A 51 -10.85 2.09 14.52
C LYS A 51 -10.25 3.32 13.83
N ILE A 52 -10.68 3.63 12.62
CA ILE A 52 -10.19 4.77 11.84
C ILE A 52 -11.08 5.98 12.18
N SER A 53 -10.80 6.60 13.33
CA SER A 53 -11.62 7.67 13.92
C SER A 53 -11.77 8.96 13.10
N LYS A 54 -11.24 9.03 11.88
CA LYS A 54 -11.16 10.24 11.05
C LYS A 54 -11.49 10.03 9.56
N ALA A 55 -11.95 8.84 9.17
CA ALA A 55 -12.39 8.58 7.80
C ALA A 55 -13.58 7.62 7.80
N THR A 56 -14.49 7.81 6.86
CA THR A 56 -15.58 6.87 6.57
C THR A 56 -15.18 6.03 5.38
N ILE A 57 -15.22 4.71 5.54
CA ILE A 57 -14.92 3.75 4.48
C ILE A 57 -16.23 3.12 4.00
N GLN A 58 -16.51 3.28 2.71
CA GLN A 58 -17.58 2.58 2.01
C GLN A 58 -16.98 1.65 0.97
N TRP A 59 -17.64 0.54 0.71
CA TRP A 59 -17.19 -0.43 -0.29
C TRP A 59 -18.40 -1.02 -1.02
N GLY A 60 -18.21 -1.38 -2.28
CA GLY A 60 -19.19 -2.10 -3.08
C GLY A 60 -19.11 -3.60 -2.84
N ASP A 61 -19.39 -4.37 -3.90
CA ASP A 61 -19.46 -5.83 -3.80
C ASP A 61 -18.07 -6.48 -3.77
N PHE A 62 -18.02 -7.63 -3.10
CA PHE A 62 -16.87 -8.54 -3.18
C PHE A 62 -16.95 -9.29 -4.52
N VAL A 63 -15.89 -9.16 -5.32
CA VAL A 63 -15.70 -9.90 -6.58
C VAL A 63 -15.22 -11.31 -6.28
N SER A 64 -14.39 -11.44 -5.24
CA SER A 64 -13.96 -12.73 -4.72
C SER A 64 -13.63 -12.60 -3.24
N ALA A 65 -13.88 -13.65 -2.47
CA ALA A 65 -13.47 -13.75 -1.08
C ALA A 65 -13.13 -15.20 -0.75
N GLY A 66 -11.91 -15.39 -0.26
CA GLY A 66 -11.41 -16.65 0.27
C GLY A 66 -10.79 -16.44 1.65
N PRO A 67 -10.26 -17.52 2.25
CA PRO A 67 -9.73 -17.50 3.61
C PRO A 67 -8.54 -16.54 3.79
N PHE A 68 -7.77 -16.32 2.72
CA PHE A 68 -6.54 -15.51 2.77
C PHE A 68 -6.53 -14.39 1.75
N SER A 69 -7.58 -14.21 0.95
CA SER A 69 -7.60 -13.15 -0.05
C SER A 69 -9.01 -12.68 -0.31
N PHE A 70 -9.16 -11.42 -0.66
CA PHE A 70 -10.42 -10.88 -1.15
C PHE A 70 -10.16 -9.82 -2.22
N GLU A 71 -11.17 -9.58 -3.02
CA GLU A 71 -11.21 -8.49 -3.98
C GLU A 71 -12.56 -7.79 -3.88
N VAL A 72 -12.53 -6.48 -3.71
CA VAL A 72 -13.71 -5.64 -3.50
C VAL A 72 -13.69 -4.48 -4.49
N THR A 73 -14.87 -4.05 -4.93
CA THR A 73 -15.03 -2.95 -5.88
C THR A 73 -15.47 -1.67 -5.19
N ASN A 74 -15.20 -0.54 -5.86
CA ASN A 74 -15.72 0.79 -5.50
C ASN A 74 -15.52 1.13 -4.02
N VAL A 75 -14.27 1.07 -3.55
CA VAL A 75 -13.94 1.48 -2.19
C VAL A 75 -13.79 3.00 -2.16
N TYR A 76 -14.61 3.65 -1.34
CA TYR A 76 -14.56 5.09 -1.12
C TYR A 76 -14.08 5.36 0.30
N VAL A 77 -13.05 6.19 0.42
CA VAL A 77 -12.54 6.66 1.70
C VAL A 77 -12.71 8.17 1.74
N THR A 78 -13.65 8.62 2.57
CA THR A 78 -13.89 10.06 2.78
C THR A 78 -13.28 10.47 4.11
N THR A 79 -12.28 11.34 4.05
CA THR A 79 -11.66 11.90 5.24
C THR A 79 -12.52 13.02 5.84
N ASN A 80 -12.36 13.27 7.14
CA ASN A 80 -13.02 14.39 7.83
C ASN A 80 -12.70 15.79 7.24
N LYS A 81 -11.64 15.91 6.45
CA LYS A 81 -11.25 17.15 5.74
C LYS A 81 -11.90 17.26 4.33
N GLY A 82 -12.82 16.37 3.97
CA GLY A 82 -13.55 16.39 2.70
C GLY A 82 -12.81 15.79 1.50
N LEU A 83 -11.60 15.24 1.70
CA LEU A 83 -10.88 14.51 0.65
C LEU A 83 -11.52 13.13 0.47
N THR A 84 -11.98 12.85 -0.74
CA THR A 84 -12.53 11.54 -1.13
C THR A 84 -11.53 10.81 -2.03
N VAL A 85 -11.07 9.65 -1.55
CA VAL A 85 -10.23 8.71 -2.29
C VAL A 85 -11.13 7.61 -2.83
N THR A 86 -11.04 7.34 -4.13
CA THR A 86 -11.80 6.29 -4.79
C THR A 86 -10.85 5.20 -5.27
N VAL A 87 -11.14 3.96 -4.92
CA VAL A 87 -10.41 2.79 -5.40
C VAL A 87 -11.40 1.90 -6.14
N PRO A 88 -11.36 1.91 -7.50
CA PRO A 88 -12.30 1.12 -8.30
C PRO A 88 -12.26 -0.37 -7.98
N GLN A 89 -11.08 -0.92 -7.74
CA GLN A 89 -10.93 -2.31 -7.30
C GLN A 89 -9.72 -2.46 -6.39
N LEU A 90 -9.96 -3.02 -5.21
CA LEU A 90 -8.98 -3.30 -4.15
C LEU A 90 -8.89 -4.81 -3.96
N GLY A 91 -7.71 -5.37 -4.21
CA GLY A 91 -7.38 -6.75 -3.90
C GLY A 91 -6.45 -6.82 -2.70
N VAL A 92 -6.73 -7.74 -1.78
CA VAL A 92 -5.84 -8.03 -0.65
C VAL A 92 -5.58 -9.53 -0.63
N SER A 93 -4.33 -9.92 -0.38
CA SER A 93 -3.94 -11.31 -0.21
C SER A 93 -2.93 -11.45 0.92
N LEU A 94 -3.11 -12.48 1.72
CA LEU A 94 -2.25 -12.91 2.81
C LEU A 94 -1.53 -14.18 2.40
N GLY A 95 -0.25 -14.27 2.72
CA GLY A 95 0.58 -15.40 2.31
C GLY A 95 1.78 -15.57 3.22
N PHE A 96 2.69 -16.45 2.80
CA PHE A 96 3.96 -16.64 3.50
C PHE A 96 5.02 -15.63 3.05
N SER A 97 5.09 -15.35 1.75
CA SER A 97 5.96 -14.35 1.16
C SER A 97 5.40 -13.92 -0.21
N PRO A 98 4.86 -12.69 -0.33
CA PRO A 98 4.71 -11.68 0.72
C PRO A 98 3.72 -12.12 1.82
N LEU A 99 3.89 -11.55 3.01
CA LEU A 99 2.96 -11.72 4.14
C LEU A 99 1.59 -11.10 3.85
N LEU A 100 1.63 -9.93 3.22
CA LEU A 100 0.48 -9.15 2.82
C LEU A 100 0.79 -8.51 1.47
N GLU A 101 -0.09 -8.71 0.50
CA GLU A 101 -0.08 -7.99 -0.77
C GLU A 101 -1.41 -7.25 -0.93
N VAL A 102 -1.32 -5.95 -1.20
CA VAL A 102 -2.44 -5.07 -1.49
C VAL A 102 -2.30 -4.60 -2.93
N ARG A 103 -3.37 -4.71 -3.71
CA ARG A 103 -3.45 -4.31 -5.11
C ARG A 103 -4.56 -3.28 -5.27
N VAL A 104 -4.24 -2.14 -5.87
CA VAL A 104 -5.16 -1.04 -6.15
C VAL A 104 -5.19 -0.88 -7.66
N LYS A 105 -6.34 -1.14 -8.28
CA LYS A 105 -6.54 -1.02 -9.72
C LYS A 105 -7.31 0.26 -10.03
N THR A 106 -6.66 1.19 -10.71
CA THR A 106 -7.25 2.44 -11.22
C THR A 106 -7.22 2.49 -12.75
N GLY A 107 -6.89 1.38 -13.40
CA GLY A 107 -6.48 1.27 -14.80
C GLY A 107 -5.10 0.64 -14.82
N PRO A 108 -4.03 1.41 -14.55
CA PRO A 108 -2.80 0.86 -14.01
C PRO A 108 -3.05 0.17 -12.65
N THR A 109 -2.23 -0.83 -12.33
CA THR A 109 -2.29 -1.53 -11.03
C THR A 109 -1.12 -1.08 -10.17
N LEU A 110 -1.41 -0.61 -8.97
CA LEU A 110 -0.44 -0.35 -7.91
C LEU A 110 -0.45 -1.54 -6.95
N THR A 111 0.71 -2.08 -6.63
CA THR A 111 0.88 -3.23 -5.75
C THR A 111 1.78 -2.82 -4.60
N ALA A 112 1.36 -3.11 -3.37
CA ALA A 112 2.16 -2.96 -2.16
C ALA A 112 2.32 -4.35 -1.51
N ARG A 113 3.57 -4.77 -1.24
CA ARG A 113 3.89 -6.08 -0.67
C ARG A 113 4.71 -5.91 0.60
N LEU A 114 4.27 -6.59 1.65
CA LEU A 114 4.93 -6.65 2.95
C LEU A 114 5.62 -8.00 3.10
N PHE A 115 6.89 -8.01 3.51
CA PHE A 115 7.67 -9.25 3.65
C PHE A 115 8.06 -9.50 5.12
N GLN A 116 8.33 -10.77 5.44
CA GLN A 116 8.82 -11.19 6.76
C GLN A 116 10.15 -10.52 7.14
N ALA A 117 10.98 -10.22 6.14
CA ALA A 117 12.24 -9.49 6.30
C ALA A 117 12.07 -8.01 6.67
N LYS A 118 10.87 -7.59 7.08
CA LYS A 118 10.53 -6.21 7.46
C LYS A 118 10.78 -5.22 6.32
N SER A 119 10.43 -5.64 5.11
CA SER A 119 10.47 -4.79 3.92
C SER A 119 9.07 -4.57 3.35
N LEU A 120 8.88 -3.38 2.78
CA LEU A 120 7.70 -2.98 2.04
C LEU A 120 8.13 -2.59 0.63
N THR A 121 7.58 -3.26 -0.38
CA THR A 121 7.82 -2.91 -1.79
C THR A 121 6.53 -2.38 -2.38
N ILE A 122 6.58 -1.20 -2.98
CA ILE A 122 5.45 -0.57 -3.68
C ILE A 122 5.85 -0.46 -5.15
N GLY A 123 5.01 -0.94 -6.05
CA GLY A 123 5.33 -0.99 -7.47
C GLY A 123 4.10 -0.89 -8.35
N GLY A 124 4.27 -0.33 -9.55
CA GLY A 124 3.23 -0.28 -10.57
C GLY A 124 2.82 1.15 -10.89
N GLY A 125 1.53 1.38 -11.10
CA GLY A 125 1.04 2.71 -11.42
C GLY A 125 -0.36 3.01 -10.90
N VAL A 126 -0.68 4.29 -10.90
CA VAL A 126 -1.97 4.84 -10.45
C VAL A 126 -2.45 5.91 -11.42
N ASP A 127 -3.74 5.91 -11.71
CA ASP A 127 -4.43 6.99 -12.41
C ASP A 127 -4.99 7.96 -11.36
N LEU A 128 -4.42 9.16 -11.28
CA LEU A 128 -4.72 10.12 -10.22
C LEU A 128 -6.17 10.63 -10.28
N ALA A 129 -6.72 10.79 -11.49
CA ALA A 129 -8.09 11.27 -11.70
C ALA A 129 -9.13 10.28 -11.15
N LYS A 130 -8.79 8.99 -11.13
CA LYS A 130 -9.64 7.94 -10.58
C LYS A 130 -9.37 7.67 -9.11
N PHE A 131 -8.14 7.93 -8.65
CA PHE A 131 -7.73 7.63 -7.29
C PHE A 131 -8.19 8.71 -6.29
N ILE A 132 -8.10 9.98 -6.65
CA ILE A 132 -8.45 11.10 -5.79
C ILE A 132 -9.45 11.97 -6.53
N GLN A 133 -10.62 12.17 -5.93
CA GLN A 133 -11.62 13.06 -6.49
C GLN A 133 -11.26 14.51 -6.13
N MET A 134 -10.39 15.10 -6.95
CA MET A 134 -9.97 16.49 -6.84
C MET A 134 -9.95 17.12 -8.23
N ASP A 135 -10.65 18.25 -8.37
CA ASP A 135 -10.72 18.96 -9.66
C ASP A 135 -9.33 19.39 -10.13
N GLY A 136 -9.03 19.10 -11.39
CA GLY A 136 -7.74 19.41 -12.01
C GLY A 136 -6.58 18.50 -11.56
N LEU A 137 -6.84 17.38 -10.88
CA LEU A 137 -5.83 16.34 -10.65
C LEU A 137 -6.01 15.21 -11.65
N GLY A 138 -4.97 14.93 -12.44
CA GLY A 138 -5.03 13.92 -13.49
C GLY A 138 -3.67 13.37 -13.88
N GLY A 139 -3.68 12.34 -14.71
CA GLY A 139 -2.47 11.71 -15.22
C GLY A 139 -2.14 10.36 -14.56
N LYS A 140 -1.20 9.65 -15.18
CA LYS A 140 -0.80 8.29 -14.80
C LYS A 140 0.60 8.30 -14.20
N VAL A 141 0.68 8.04 -12.90
CA VAL A 141 1.95 8.01 -12.17
C VAL A 141 2.41 6.58 -12.00
N ARG A 142 3.64 6.28 -12.40
CA ARG A 142 4.34 5.03 -12.10
C ARG A 142 5.20 5.22 -10.85
N ILE A 143 5.08 4.30 -9.90
CA ILE A 143 5.79 4.35 -8.62
C ILE A 143 6.55 3.04 -8.45
N THR A 144 7.79 3.12 -8.01
CA THR A 144 8.59 1.99 -7.54
C THR A 144 9.28 2.44 -6.26
N SER A 145 9.11 1.68 -5.18
CA SER A 145 9.69 2.01 -3.90
C SER A 145 9.99 0.73 -3.13
N ASP A 146 11.15 0.69 -2.50
CA ASP A 146 11.56 -0.38 -1.61
C ASP A 146 11.95 0.23 -0.27
N ILE A 147 11.31 -0.20 0.82
CA ILE A 147 11.49 0.38 2.14
C ILE A 147 11.87 -0.73 3.12
N GLY A 148 12.96 -0.52 3.86
CA GLY A 148 13.45 -1.45 4.87
C GLY A 148 13.26 -0.89 6.28
N PHE A 149 12.61 -1.67 7.14
CA PHE A 149 12.37 -1.33 8.54
C PHE A 149 13.29 -2.14 9.46
N PRO A 150 13.84 -1.52 10.51
CA PRO A 150 14.54 -2.29 11.54
C PRO A 150 13.57 -3.19 12.30
N GLU A 151 12.38 -2.66 12.63
CA GLU A 151 11.29 -3.32 13.35
C GLU A 151 9.95 -2.70 12.92
N TRP A 152 8.86 -3.46 13.01
CA TRP A 152 7.52 -2.95 12.72
C TRP A 152 7.11 -1.90 13.76
N GLY A 153 6.56 -0.78 13.30
CA GLY A 153 6.17 0.35 14.16
C GLY A 153 7.30 1.35 14.44
N VAL A 154 8.52 1.08 13.97
CA VAL A 154 9.66 2.02 14.03
C VAL A 154 9.86 2.66 12.64
N PRO A 155 10.37 3.90 12.55
CA PRO A 155 10.67 4.52 11.27
C PRO A 155 11.61 3.67 10.38
N PRO A 156 11.49 3.80 9.05
CA PRO A 156 12.32 3.04 8.12
C PRO A 156 13.80 3.42 8.24
N ARG A 157 14.68 2.41 8.12
CA ARG A 157 16.13 2.60 8.11
C ARG A 157 16.66 2.83 6.71
N THR A 158 16.06 2.19 5.71
CA THR A 158 16.45 2.34 4.31
C THR A 158 15.22 2.53 3.44
N GLY A 159 15.39 3.21 2.32
CA GLY A 159 14.32 3.39 1.37
C GLY A 159 14.83 3.80 -0.01
N SER A 160 14.11 3.43 -1.05
CA SER A 160 14.24 4.01 -2.38
C SER A 160 12.85 4.42 -2.86
N LEU A 161 12.79 5.49 -3.65
CA LEU A 161 11.57 5.95 -4.29
C LEU A 161 11.91 6.44 -5.69
N VAL A 162 11.29 5.83 -6.68
CA VAL A 162 11.29 6.27 -8.06
C VAL A 162 9.85 6.55 -8.46
N VAL A 163 9.60 7.78 -8.90
CA VAL A 163 8.30 8.21 -9.42
C VAL A 163 8.51 8.71 -10.83
N ARG A 164 7.68 8.27 -11.77
CA ARG A 164 7.70 8.72 -13.16
C ARG A 164 6.29 8.98 -13.65
N SER A 165 6.11 10.05 -14.40
CA SER A 165 4.86 10.35 -15.10
C SER A 165 5.16 11.06 -16.41
N ASP A 166 4.45 10.66 -17.45
CA ASP A 166 4.57 11.28 -18.77
C ASP A 166 3.89 12.66 -18.75
N ALA A 167 2.72 12.75 -18.09
CA ALA A 167 2.02 14.00 -17.81
C ALA A 167 1.21 13.88 -16.50
N VAL A 168 1.23 14.92 -15.68
CA VAL A 168 0.41 15.07 -14.47
C VAL A 168 -0.31 16.41 -14.52
N GLU A 169 -1.62 16.38 -14.43
CA GLU A 169 -2.40 17.59 -14.23
C GLU A 169 -2.45 17.89 -12.73
N ILE A 170 -2.14 19.12 -12.38
CA ILE A 170 -2.08 19.63 -11.00
C ILE A 170 -3.25 20.60 -10.81
N PRO A 171 -3.91 20.61 -9.64
CA PRO A 171 -4.96 21.57 -9.33
C PRO A 171 -4.54 23.01 -9.67
N GLY A 172 -5.42 23.71 -10.39
CA GLY A 172 -5.10 25.00 -11.01
C GLY A 172 -4.83 24.94 -12.51
N GLY A 173 -5.02 23.78 -13.15
CA GLY A 173 -5.00 23.61 -14.61
C GLY A 173 -3.59 23.57 -15.22
N MET A 174 -2.56 23.38 -14.40
CA MET A 174 -1.19 23.23 -14.88
C MET A 174 -0.90 21.77 -15.20
N VAL A 175 -0.27 21.53 -16.35
CA VAL A 175 0.20 20.20 -16.75
C VAL A 175 1.71 20.16 -16.60
N ALA A 176 2.18 19.25 -15.73
CA ALA A 176 3.58 18.94 -15.57
C ALA A 176 3.93 17.72 -16.43
N GLU A 177 4.75 17.92 -17.45
CA GLU A 177 5.20 16.85 -18.35
C GLU A 177 6.57 16.31 -17.94
N ASP A 178 6.85 15.05 -18.29
CA ASP A 178 8.13 14.36 -18.08
C ASP A 178 8.64 14.45 -16.63
N VAL A 179 7.74 14.19 -15.69
CA VAL A 179 8.05 14.23 -14.26
C VAL A 179 8.81 12.97 -13.88
N SER A 180 10.01 13.14 -13.33
CA SER A 180 10.81 12.03 -12.78
C SER A 180 11.43 12.41 -11.45
N VAL A 181 11.27 11.55 -10.46
CA VAL A 181 11.80 11.71 -9.11
C VAL A 181 12.56 10.45 -8.73
N ASN A 182 13.77 10.63 -8.20
CA ASN A 182 14.57 9.56 -7.60
C ASN A 182 15.08 10.04 -6.25
N ALA A 183 14.69 9.33 -5.20
CA ALA A 183 15.13 9.59 -3.84
C ALA A 183 15.55 8.30 -3.13
N VAL A 184 16.50 8.44 -2.20
CA VAL A 184 17.00 7.34 -1.37
C VAL A 184 17.01 7.80 0.09
N LEU A 185 16.59 6.92 0.99
CA LEU A 185 16.61 7.13 2.43
C LEU A 185 17.69 6.26 3.06
N ALA A 186 18.52 6.87 3.89
CA ALA A 186 19.50 6.21 4.75
C ALA A 186 19.42 6.77 6.18
N GLY A 187 18.79 6.01 7.07
CA GLY A 187 18.54 6.41 8.46
C GLY A 187 17.61 7.62 8.52
N LYS A 188 18.16 8.79 8.87
CA LYS A 188 17.42 10.07 8.89
C LYS A 188 17.69 10.93 7.65
N GLN A 189 18.64 10.55 6.80
CA GLN A 189 19.02 11.33 5.64
C GLN A 189 18.23 10.84 4.43
N LEU A 190 17.39 11.71 3.89
CA LEU A 190 16.73 11.53 2.61
C LEU A 190 17.54 12.29 1.55
N GLN A 191 18.04 11.60 0.55
CA GLN A 191 18.73 12.20 -0.58
C GLN A 191 17.81 12.19 -1.79
N LEU A 192 17.56 13.38 -2.35
CA LEU A 192 16.91 13.54 -3.65
C LEU A 192 17.99 13.53 -4.72
N ASN A 193 18.22 12.37 -5.33
CA ASN A 193 19.27 12.15 -6.32
C ASN A 193 18.97 12.90 -7.63
N SER A 194 17.70 12.96 -8.00
CA SER A 194 17.22 13.72 -9.14
C SER A 194 15.74 14.01 -9.02
N PHE A 195 15.38 15.23 -9.36
CA PHE A 195 14.03 15.66 -9.72
C PHE A 195 14.13 16.30 -11.09
N SER A 196 13.24 15.93 -12.01
CA SER A 196 13.10 16.60 -13.30
C SER A 196 11.64 16.79 -13.67
N CYS A 197 11.37 17.89 -14.37
CA CYS A 197 10.08 18.24 -14.94
C CYS A 197 10.35 18.94 -16.26
N GLY A 198 9.69 18.55 -17.35
CA GLY A 198 9.88 19.11 -18.68
C GLY A 198 9.04 20.37 -18.93
N GLN A 199 7.80 20.39 -18.44
CA GLN A 199 6.85 21.50 -18.59
C GLN A 199 6.13 21.77 -17.25
N PRO A 200 5.52 22.96 -17.04
CA PRO A 200 5.48 24.13 -17.92
C PRO A 200 6.80 24.92 -17.96
N ILE A 201 7.69 24.66 -17.00
CA ILE A 201 9.04 25.23 -16.94
C ILE A 201 9.99 24.05 -16.70
N PRO A 202 10.97 23.81 -17.59
CA PRO A 202 11.97 22.79 -17.36
C PRO A 202 12.70 23.04 -16.05
N VAL A 203 12.74 22.04 -15.17
CA VAL A 203 13.44 22.08 -13.89
C VAL A 203 14.22 20.80 -13.72
N ALA A 204 15.48 20.92 -13.29
CA ALA A 204 16.30 19.81 -12.82
C ALA A 204 16.82 20.16 -11.42
N ALA A 205 16.60 19.28 -10.45
CA ALA A 205 16.98 19.55 -9.06
C ALA A 205 17.55 18.32 -8.35
N LYS A 206 18.35 18.59 -7.33
CA LYS A 206 18.86 17.62 -6.37
C LYS A 206 18.75 18.20 -4.98
N GLY A 207 18.76 17.36 -3.97
CA GLY A 207 18.65 17.85 -2.60
C GLY A 207 18.91 16.80 -1.55
N SER A 208 18.83 17.23 -0.31
CA SER A 208 18.87 16.36 0.85
C SER A 208 17.95 16.90 1.94
N ALA A 209 17.43 16.02 2.76
CA ALA A 209 16.66 16.37 3.94
C ALA A 209 17.12 15.52 5.13
N THR A 210 17.15 16.14 6.31
CA THR A 210 17.35 15.43 7.57
C THR A 210 16.01 15.32 8.27
N LEU A 211 15.49 14.10 8.31
CA LEU A 211 14.17 13.79 8.84
C LEU A 211 14.18 13.73 10.36
N ASP A 212 13.28 14.49 10.98
CA ASP A 212 12.91 14.33 12.38
C ASP A 212 11.68 13.40 12.46
N TRP A 213 11.92 12.12 12.76
CA TRP A 213 10.86 11.12 12.86
C TRP A 213 9.85 11.38 13.99
N LYS A 214 10.21 12.20 15.00
CA LYS A 214 9.26 12.56 16.07
C LYS A 214 8.32 13.67 15.61
N ILE A 215 8.84 14.62 14.83
CA ILE A 215 8.10 15.77 14.33
C ILE A 215 8.52 16.03 12.88
N LEU A 216 7.92 15.29 11.94
CA LEU A 216 8.26 15.39 10.52
C LEU A 216 8.27 16.83 9.96
N PRO A 217 7.34 17.73 10.34
CA PRO A 217 7.39 19.13 9.89
C PRO A 217 8.67 19.88 10.29
N ASN A 218 9.36 19.48 11.35
CA ASN A 218 10.60 20.12 11.80
C ASN A 218 11.84 19.67 11.02
N SER A 219 11.70 18.69 10.12
CA SER A 219 12.80 18.21 9.29
C SER A 219 13.39 19.34 8.46
N SER A 220 14.72 19.38 8.35
CA SER A 220 15.43 20.34 7.52
C SER A 220 15.62 19.82 6.11
N TYR A 221 15.67 20.71 5.14
CA TYR A 221 15.96 20.36 3.75
C TYR A 221 16.91 21.37 3.11
N THR A 222 17.63 20.90 2.10
CA THR A 222 18.38 21.69 1.14
C THR A 222 18.06 21.18 -0.26
N ILE A 223 17.81 22.09 -1.19
CA ILE A 223 17.52 21.76 -2.58
C ILE A 223 18.24 22.77 -3.48
N SER A 224 18.87 22.27 -4.53
CA SER A 224 19.52 23.09 -5.54
C SER A 224 19.26 22.51 -6.92
N GLY A 225 19.29 23.36 -7.93
CA GLY A 225 18.96 22.95 -9.27
C GLY A 225 19.04 24.07 -10.27
N THR A 226 18.61 23.75 -11.47
CA THR A 226 18.49 24.69 -12.58
C THR A 226 17.06 24.69 -13.10
N THR A 227 16.68 25.83 -13.65
CA THR A 227 15.38 26.02 -14.30
C THR A 227 15.59 26.85 -15.56
N THR A 228 14.92 26.48 -16.65
CA THR A 228 15.10 27.14 -17.94
C THR A 228 13.89 27.99 -18.26
N PHE A 229 14.09 29.30 -18.38
CA PHE A 229 13.07 30.25 -18.83
C PHE A 229 13.42 30.75 -20.22
N GLY A 230 12.68 30.30 -21.24
CA GLY A 230 13.02 30.57 -22.64
C GLY A 230 14.37 29.95 -23.00
N THR A 231 15.38 30.79 -23.27
CA THR A 231 16.75 30.37 -23.57
C THR A 231 17.72 30.51 -22.39
N THR A 232 17.25 31.05 -21.25
CA THR A 232 18.12 31.35 -20.10
C THR A 232 17.97 30.30 -19.00
N GLU A 233 19.06 29.62 -18.67
CA GLU A 233 19.14 28.75 -17.51
C GLU A 233 19.43 29.58 -16.24
N ARG A 234 18.62 29.41 -15.20
CA ARG A 234 18.80 30.05 -13.89
C ARG A 234 19.06 28.99 -12.85
N GLN A 235 20.12 29.17 -12.08
CA GLN A 235 20.39 28.35 -10.90
C GLN A 235 19.55 28.81 -9.72
N PHE A 236 19.13 27.87 -8.88
CA PHE A 236 18.51 28.15 -7.60
C PHE A 236 19.10 27.26 -6.51
N SER A 237 19.09 27.78 -5.28
CA SER A 237 19.41 27.04 -4.08
C SER A 237 18.53 27.54 -2.95
N LYS A 238 17.91 26.61 -2.22
CA LYS A 238 17.03 26.91 -1.09
C LYS A 238 17.29 25.92 0.04
N SER A 239 17.16 26.43 1.27
CA SER A 239 17.18 25.62 2.47
C SER A 239 16.08 26.08 3.42
N GLY A 240 15.62 25.18 4.28
CA GLY A 240 14.56 25.49 5.23
C GLY A 240 14.08 24.30 6.02
N GLN A 241 12.88 24.45 6.59
CA GLN A 241 12.16 23.40 7.32
C GLN A 241 10.89 23.01 6.55
N LEU A 242 10.47 21.75 6.69
CA LEU A 242 9.29 21.22 6.01
C LEU A 242 7.96 21.83 6.49
N ASN A 243 7.91 22.43 7.68
CA ASN A 243 6.73 23.08 8.25
C ASN A 243 6.16 24.21 7.37
N LYS A 244 6.98 24.78 6.47
CA LYS A 244 6.54 25.77 5.49
C LYS A 244 5.61 25.18 4.43
N TYR A 245 5.67 23.87 4.21
CA TYR A 245 4.92 23.16 3.17
C TYR A 245 3.97 22.08 3.73
N LEU A 246 4.30 21.48 4.86
CA LEU A 246 3.51 20.44 5.52
C LEU A 246 2.71 21.07 6.67
N LYS A 247 1.50 21.58 6.36
CA LYS A 247 0.50 22.00 7.35
C LYS A 247 -0.54 20.89 7.47
N PHE A 248 -0.34 19.93 8.38
CA PHE A 248 -1.31 18.83 8.60
C PHE A 248 -1.91 18.85 9.99
#